data_AF-A0A257WZP9-F1
#
_entry.id   AF-A0A257WZP9-F1
#
_cell.length_a   1.000
_cell.length_b   1.000
_cell.length_c   1.000
_cell.angle_alpha   90.00
_cell.angle_beta   90.00
_cell.angle_gamma   90.00
#
_symmetry.space_group_name_H-M   'P 1'
#
loop_
_entity.id
_entity.type
_entity.pdbx_description
1 polymer ?
#
loop_
_entity_poly.entity_id
_entity_poly.type
_entity_poly.pdbx_seq_one_letter_code
_entity_poly.pdbx_strand_id
1 'polypeptide(L)'
;MKVSTVDAATAPSHVVARQAGLRYVMDDSPGITRHRRGRNFVYRLPGGMPLRKQDTLRRIRSLVIPPAWTEVWICPVENGHIQATGRDARRRKQYRYHPRWSELRDANKYERMLAFAAVLPRIRRRVAADLRKHGLSREKVMATIVRLLETTLIRVGNDEYAQQNGSYGLTTLHNRHVKVRGGQITFSFKGKSGKQHNIDIRDPRLAKLVRRCQELPGQNLFGYADEA
;
A
#
# COMPACT_ATOMS: atom_id res chain seq x y z
N MET A 1 8.17 -27.07 -27.02
CA MET A 1 8.43 -26.49 -25.69
C MET A 1 7.42 -25.37 -25.47
N LYS A 2 6.33 -25.62 -24.73
CA LYS A 2 5.27 -24.62 -24.54
C LYS A 2 5.77 -23.56 -23.57
N VAL A 3 6.04 -22.35 -24.08
CA VAL A 3 6.25 -21.18 -23.22
C VAL A 3 4.89 -20.89 -22.58
N SER A 4 4.73 -21.30 -21.33
CA SER A 4 3.59 -20.93 -20.51
C SER A 4 3.50 -19.42 -20.47
N THR A 5 2.52 -18.85 -21.15
CA THR A 5 2.18 -17.43 -21.08
C THR A 5 1.74 -17.14 -19.65
N VAL A 6 2.67 -16.60 -18.86
CA VAL A 6 2.37 -16.06 -17.54
C VAL A 6 1.44 -14.88 -17.76
N ASP A 7 0.23 -14.98 -17.23
CA ASP A 7 -0.82 -13.97 -17.34
C ASP A 7 -0.30 -12.62 -16.83
N ALA A 8 -0.26 -11.60 -17.70
CA ALA A 8 0.40 -10.32 -17.41
C ALA A 8 -0.22 -9.59 -16.19
N ALA A 9 -1.46 -9.94 -15.86
CA ALA A 9 -2.19 -9.48 -14.69
C ALA A 9 -1.51 -9.87 -13.36
N THR A 10 -1.13 -11.14 -13.20
CA THR A 10 -0.57 -11.71 -11.97
C THR A 10 0.94 -11.91 -12.01
N ALA A 11 1.55 -11.58 -13.14
CA ALA A 11 3.00 -11.64 -13.32
C ALA A 11 3.74 -10.85 -12.23
N PRO A 12 4.81 -11.44 -11.63
CA PRO A 12 5.66 -10.73 -10.68
C PRO A 12 6.21 -9.43 -11.28
N SER A 13 6.47 -8.42 -10.44
CA SER A 13 6.90 -7.09 -10.88
C SER A 13 8.13 -7.10 -11.80
N HIS A 14 9.03 -8.07 -11.65
CA HIS A 14 10.20 -8.22 -12.52
C HIS A 14 9.86 -8.69 -13.94
N VAL A 15 8.82 -9.52 -14.11
CA VAL A 15 8.33 -9.95 -15.42
C VAL A 15 7.69 -8.78 -16.14
N VAL A 16 6.87 -8.00 -15.43
CA VAL A 16 6.25 -6.77 -15.97
C VAL A 16 7.32 -5.75 -16.39
N ALA A 17 8.38 -5.57 -15.60
CA ALA A 17 9.49 -4.69 -15.96
C ALA A 17 10.14 -5.17 -17.27
N ARG A 18 10.43 -6.47 -17.40
CA ARG A 18 11.06 -7.02 -18.60
C ARG A 18 10.19 -6.84 -19.85
N GLN A 19 8.88 -7.06 -19.75
CA GLN A 19 7.92 -6.82 -20.85
C GLN A 19 7.92 -5.35 -21.30
N ALA A 20 8.20 -4.42 -20.39
CA ALA A 20 8.36 -3.00 -20.67
C ALA A 20 9.68 -2.61 -21.35
N GLY A 21 10.60 -3.56 -21.54
CA GLY A 21 12.00 -3.26 -21.85
C GLY A 21 12.75 -2.59 -20.69
N LEU A 22 12.23 -2.70 -19.46
CA LEU A 22 12.80 -2.14 -18.24
C LEU A 22 13.52 -3.21 -17.42
N ARG A 23 14.51 -2.77 -16.65
CA ARG A 23 15.23 -3.59 -15.67
C ARG A 23 14.54 -3.49 -14.32
N TYR A 24 14.23 -4.63 -13.74
CA TYR A 24 13.86 -4.69 -12.34
C TYR A 24 15.10 -4.38 -11.48
N VAL A 25 15.02 -3.35 -10.65
CA VAL A 25 16.12 -2.83 -9.84
C VAL A 25 15.63 -2.59 -8.41
N MET A 26 16.51 -2.80 -7.44
CA MET A 26 16.23 -2.55 -6.04
C MET A 26 17.13 -1.39 -5.58
N ASP A 27 16.65 -0.60 -4.61
CA ASP A 27 17.39 0.57 -4.12
C ASP A 27 18.37 0.27 -2.97
N ASP A 28 18.49 -1.01 -2.61
CA ASP A 28 19.58 -1.57 -1.80
C ASP A 28 20.85 -1.84 -2.63
N SER A 29 20.74 -1.77 -3.95
CA SER A 29 21.85 -1.98 -4.87
C SER A 29 22.72 -0.72 -4.97
N PRO A 30 24.03 -0.82 -5.30
CA PRO A 30 24.88 0.36 -5.43
C PRO A 30 24.33 1.37 -6.45
N GLY A 31 24.05 2.60 -6.00
CA GLY A 31 23.41 3.64 -6.82
C GLY A 31 24.14 4.99 -6.78
N ILE A 32 23.63 5.93 -7.58
CA ILE A 32 24.11 7.30 -7.58
C ILE A 32 23.53 8.00 -6.35
N THR A 33 24.38 8.67 -5.58
CA THR A 33 23.97 9.40 -4.37
C THR A 33 23.95 10.90 -4.62
N ARG A 34 23.01 11.60 -3.96
CA ARG A 34 22.88 13.07 -4.04
C ARG A 34 23.39 13.71 -2.76
N HIS A 35 24.30 14.68 -2.91
CA HIS A 35 24.90 15.42 -1.81
C HIS A 35 24.65 16.92 -1.98
N ARG A 36 24.35 17.62 -0.89
CA ARG A 36 24.15 19.07 -0.92
C ARG A 36 25.51 19.79 -0.96
N ARG A 37 25.66 20.77 -1.85
CA ARG A 37 26.84 21.65 -1.94
C ARG A 37 26.36 23.10 -2.09
N GLY A 38 26.30 23.82 -0.98
CA GLY A 38 25.73 25.17 -0.93
C GLY A 38 24.26 25.17 -1.38
N ARG A 39 23.95 25.95 -2.41
CA ARG A 39 22.60 26.04 -3.02
C ARG A 39 22.32 24.93 -4.04
N ASN A 40 23.32 24.14 -4.42
CA ASN A 40 23.24 23.14 -5.48
C ASN A 40 23.36 21.72 -4.93
N PHE A 41 23.12 20.74 -5.80
CA PHE A 41 23.37 19.32 -5.53
C PHE A 41 24.52 18.81 -6.40
N VAL A 42 25.36 17.95 -5.82
CA VAL A 42 26.36 17.17 -6.54
C VAL A 42 26.00 15.69 -6.46
N TYR A 43 26.35 14.94 -7.49
CA TYR A 43 26.02 13.53 -7.61
C TYR A 43 27.30 12.71 -7.61
N ARG A 44 27.29 11.58 -6.89
CA ARG A 44 28.41 10.64 -6.82
C ARG A 44 27.98 9.28 -7.34
N LEU A 45 28.84 8.65 -8.12
CA LEU A 45 28.68 7.27 -8.56
C LEU A 45 28.71 6.31 -7.36
N PRO A 46 28.31 5.03 -7.52
CA PRO A 46 28.33 4.06 -6.43
C PRO A 46 29.71 3.90 -5.75
N GLY A 47 30.81 4.13 -6.48
CA GLY A 47 32.17 4.15 -5.93
C GLY A 47 32.62 5.50 -5.35
N GLY A 48 31.71 6.43 -5.08
CA GLY A 48 32.00 7.75 -4.49
C GLY A 48 32.59 8.79 -5.44
N MET A 49 33.01 8.40 -6.64
CA MET A 49 33.56 9.33 -7.64
C MET A 49 32.51 10.35 -8.12
N PRO A 50 32.90 11.61 -8.40
CA PRO A 50 31.98 12.61 -8.93
C PRO A 50 31.37 12.18 -10.28
N LEU A 51 30.05 12.29 -10.42
CA LEU A 51 29.36 12.05 -11.68
C LEU A 51 29.55 13.25 -12.62
N ARG A 52 30.27 13.04 -13.74
CA ARG A 52 30.54 14.08 -14.75
C ARG A 52 29.80 13.88 -16.07
N LYS A 53 29.27 12.69 -16.34
CA LYS A 53 28.60 12.36 -17.61
C LYS A 53 27.34 13.22 -17.78
N GLN A 54 27.33 14.05 -18.82
CA GLN A 54 26.28 15.05 -19.06
C GLN A 54 24.90 14.42 -19.28
N ASP A 55 24.83 13.30 -20.01
CA ASP A 55 23.57 12.59 -20.26
C ASP A 55 22.92 12.11 -18.97
N THR A 56 23.71 11.51 -18.08
CA THR A 56 23.23 11.06 -16.78
C THR A 56 22.76 12.24 -15.93
N LEU A 57 23.48 13.37 -15.95
CA LEU A 57 23.06 14.59 -15.24
C LEU A 57 21.78 15.20 -15.82
N ARG A 58 21.57 15.14 -17.13
CA ARG A 58 20.32 15.57 -17.78
C ARG A 58 19.15 14.68 -17.35
N ARG A 59 19.33 13.35 -17.38
CA ARG A 59 18.33 12.40 -16.88
C ARG A 59 17.99 12.65 -15.41
N ILE A 60 18.97 12.82 -14.54
CA ILE A 60 18.72 13.07 -13.11
C ILE A 60 17.90 14.35 -12.90
N ARG A 61 18.18 15.40 -13.67
CA ARG A 61 17.41 16.66 -13.63
C ARG A 61 15.96 16.46 -14.07
N SER A 62 15.71 15.64 -15.09
CA SER A 62 14.33 15.36 -15.56
C SER A 62 13.50 14.53 -14.58
N LEU A 63 14.12 13.84 -13.60
CA LEU A 63 13.40 13.14 -12.53
C LEU A 63 12.71 14.06 -11.52
N VAL A 64 13.06 15.36 -11.52
CA VAL A 64 12.52 16.39 -10.61
C VAL A 64 12.46 15.86 -9.16
N ILE A 65 13.62 15.44 -8.65
CA ILE A 65 13.76 14.92 -7.28
C ILE A 65 13.68 16.11 -6.32
N PRO A 66 12.66 16.20 -5.44
CA PRO A 66 12.47 17.36 -4.58
C PRO A 66 13.71 17.67 -3.73
N PRO A 67 14.08 18.94 -3.55
CA PRO A 67 15.29 19.32 -2.80
C PRO A 67 15.23 18.92 -1.32
N ALA A 68 14.02 18.82 -0.75
CA ALA A 68 13.81 18.40 0.64
C ALA A 68 14.02 16.90 0.88
N TRP A 69 14.19 16.08 -0.16
CA TRP A 69 14.43 14.65 0.05
C TRP A 69 15.83 14.37 0.59
N THR A 70 15.90 13.55 1.64
CA THR A 70 17.12 13.01 2.23
C THR A 70 17.32 11.54 1.83
N GLU A 71 18.49 10.96 2.13
CA GLU A 71 18.81 9.55 1.81
C GLU A 71 18.52 9.18 0.34
N VAL A 72 18.89 10.07 -0.59
CA VAL A 72 18.51 9.91 -1.99
C VAL A 72 19.40 8.90 -2.70
N TRP A 73 18.77 7.85 -3.22
CA TRP A 73 19.34 6.88 -4.13
C TRP A 73 18.81 7.12 -5.55
N ILE A 74 19.68 7.07 -6.54
CA ILE A 74 19.35 7.27 -7.95
C ILE A 74 19.85 6.08 -8.75
N CYS A 75 19.00 5.50 -9.57
CA CYS A 75 19.34 4.35 -10.38
C CYS A 75 20.43 4.70 -11.41
N PRO A 76 21.53 3.93 -11.49
CA PRO A 76 22.61 4.20 -12.45
C PRO A 76 22.21 3.89 -13.89
N VAL A 77 21.29 2.93 -14.09
CA VAL A 77 20.82 2.52 -15.42
C VAL A 77 19.56 3.29 -15.81
N GLU A 78 19.50 3.74 -17.07
CA GLU A 78 18.39 4.54 -17.58
C GLU A 78 17.08 3.76 -17.66
N ASN A 79 17.13 2.49 -18.05
CA ASN A 79 15.95 1.64 -18.15
C ASN A 79 15.57 0.93 -16.84
N GLY A 80 16.05 1.38 -15.68
CA GLY A 80 15.59 0.88 -14.38
C GLY A 80 14.15 1.29 -14.10
N HIS A 81 13.28 0.35 -13.69
CA HIS A 81 11.87 0.67 -13.44
C HIS A 81 11.68 1.69 -12.30
N ILE A 82 12.53 1.65 -11.28
CA ILE A 82 12.70 2.72 -10.28
C ILE A 82 13.88 3.57 -10.74
N GLN A 83 13.67 4.89 -10.82
CA GLN A 83 14.69 5.86 -11.22
C GLN A 83 15.34 6.55 -10.03
N ALA A 84 14.59 6.80 -8.96
CA ALA A 84 15.14 7.33 -7.71
C ALA A 84 14.26 6.96 -6.51
N THR A 85 14.87 6.86 -5.35
CA THR A 85 14.19 6.81 -4.05
C THR A 85 14.78 7.85 -3.11
N GLY A 86 14.04 8.18 -2.06
CA GLY A 86 14.50 9.07 -1.00
C GLY A 86 13.50 9.16 0.13
N ARG A 87 13.83 9.91 1.16
CA ARG A 87 12.97 10.18 2.31
C ARG A 87 12.45 11.61 2.22
N ASP A 88 11.14 11.82 2.32
CA ASP A 88 10.60 13.18 2.39
C ASP A 88 10.80 13.82 3.78
N ALA A 89 10.32 15.06 3.95
CA ALA A 89 10.42 15.80 5.22
C ALA A 89 9.75 15.09 6.40
N ARG A 90 8.90 14.09 6.16
CA ARG A 90 8.25 13.24 7.18
C ARG A 90 8.90 11.86 7.28
N ARG A 91 10.11 11.70 6.73
CA ARG A 91 10.87 10.42 6.65
C ARG A 91 10.18 9.29 5.88
N ARG A 92 9.15 9.60 5.09
CA ARG A 92 8.46 8.57 4.28
C ARG A 92 9.30 8.24 3.06
N LYS A 93 9.43 6.96 2.73
CA LYS A 93 10.09 6.51 1.50
C LYS A 93 9.26 6.94 0.28
N GLN A 94 9.88 7.71 -0.59
CA GLN A 94 9.30 8.19 -1.84
C GLN A 94 10.03 7.58 -3.02
N TYR A 95 9.33 7.49 -4.16
CA TYR A 95 9.81 6.85 -5.38
C TYR A 95 9.63 7.79 -6.57
N ARG A 96 10.57 7.72 -7.51
CA ARG A 96 10.42 8.16 -8.90
C ARG A 96 10.53 6.92 -9.78
N TYR A 97 9.54 6.68 -10.61
CA TYR A 97 9.50 5.56 -11.54
C TYR A 97 9.84 6.01 -12.95
N HIS A 98 10.28 5.06 -13.78
CA HIS A 98 10.39 5.28 -15.21
C HIS A 98 8.99 5.54 -15.81
N PRO A 99 8.81 6.47 -16.78
CA PRO A 99 7.49 6.75 -17.37
C PRO A 99 6.75 5.50 -17.87
N ARG A 100 7.44 4.67 -18.68
CA ARG A 100 6.93 3.36 -19.17
C ARG A 100 6.48 2.39 -18.06
N TRP A 101 7.01 2.50 -16.85
CA TRP A 101 6.55 1.67 -15.73
C TRP A 101 5.14 2.06 -15.28
N SER A 102 4.82 3.35 -15.29
CA SER A 102 3.50 3.85 -14.90
C SER A 102 2.45 3.47 -15.95
N GLU A 103 2.77 3.67 -17.23
CA GLU A 103 1.89 3.33 -18.37
C GLU A 103 1.45 1.85 -18.34
N LEU A 104 2.37 0.92 -18.09
CA LEU A 104 2.05 -0.51 -18.02
C LEU A 104 1.30 -0.89 -16.74
N ARG A 105 1.62 -0.25 -15.61
CA ARG A 105 0.88 -0.47 -14.37
C ARG A 105 -0.57 -0.01 -14.48
N ASP A 106 -0.80 1.05 -15.23
CA ASP A 106 -2.14 1.56 -15.53
C ASP A 106 -2.86 0.66 -16.54
N ALA A 107 -2.18 0.19 -17.59
CA ALA A 107 -2.73 -0.74 -18.58
C ALA A 107 -3.16 -2.08 -17.95
N ASN A 108 -2.33 -2.65 -17.07
CA ASN A 108 -2.60 -3.96 -16.45
C ASN A 108 -3.63 -3.90 -15.31
N LYS A 109 -4.16 -2.71 -14.97
CA LYS A 109 -5.15 -2.55 -13.90
C LYS A 109 -6.44 -3.30 -14.22
N TYR A 110 -6.88 -3.29 -15.47
CA TYR A 110 -8.11 -3.96 -15.90
C TYR A 110 -7.97 -5.47 -15.92
N GLU A 111 -6.87 -6.00 -16.47
CA GLU A 111 -6.62 -7.44 -16.47
C GLU A 111 -6.49 -7.99 -15.06
N ARG A 112 -5.85 -7.25 -14.14
CA ARG A 112 -5.83 -7.59 -12.71
C ARG A 112 -7.20 -7.68 -12.08
N MET A 113 -8.16 -6.87 -12.52
CA MET A 113 -9.53 -6.99 -12.03
C MET A 113 -10.20 -8.28 -12.50
N LEU A 114 -9.93 -8.74 -13.73
CA LEU A 114 -10.44 -10.02 -14.22
C LEU A 114 -9.85 -11.19 -13.42
N ALA A 115 -8.53 -11.20 -13.22
CA ALA A 115 -7.87 -12.19 -12.39
C ALA A 115 -8.38 -12.18 -10.94
N PHE A 116 -8.62 -10.99 -10.37
CA PHE A 116 -9.24 -10.84 -9.05
C PHE A 116 -10.67 -11.38 -9.01
N ALA A 117 -11.49 -11.07 -10.03
CA ALA A 117 -12.87 -11.54 -10.12
C ALA A 117 -12.94 -13.07 -10.17
N ALA A 118 -12.00 -13.73 -10.87
CA ALA A 118 -11.92 -15.19 -10.93
C ALA A 118 -11.64 -15.83 -9.55
N VAL A 119 -10.87 -15.18 -8.67
CA VAL A 119 -10.56 -15.70 -7.32
C VAL A 119 -11.56 -15.25 -6.25
N LEU A 120 -12.36 -14.22 -6.52
CA LEU A 120 -13.30 -13.64 -5.56
C LEU A 120 -14.29 -14.66 -4.95
N PRO A 121 -14.86 -15.63 -5.70
CA PRO A 121 -15.72 -16.66 -5.11
C PRO A 121 -14.99 -17.52 -4.07
N ARG A 122 -13.70 -17.82 -4.26
CA ARG A 122 -12.89 -18.56 -3.29
C ARG A 122 -12.65 -17.74 -2.03
N ILE A 123 -12.36 -16.45 -2.17
CA ILE A 123 -12.21 -15.52 -1.03
C ILE A 123 -13.51 -15.47 -0.23
N ARG A 124 -14.66 -15.24 -0.89
CA ARG A 124 -15.97 -15.19 -0.23
C ARG A 124 -16.32 -16.48 0.50
N ARG A 125 -16.02 -17.65 -0.08
CA ARG A 125 -16.20 -18.95 0.61
C ARG A 125 -15.35 -19.06 1.87
N ARG A 126 -14.08 -18.65 1.82
CA ARG A 126 -13.19 -18.67 2.98
C ARG A 126 -13.68 -17.71 4.08
N VAL A 127 -14.05 -16.48 3.72
CA VAL A 127 -14.62 -15.50 4.64
C VAL A 127 -15.88 -16.06 5.32
N ALA A 128 -16.80 -16.64 4.55
CA ALA A 128 -18.02 -17.24 5.11
C ALA A 128 -17.72 -18.42 6.06
N ALA A 129 -16.70 -19.23 5.76
CA ALA A 129 -16.27 -20.31 6.66
C ALA A 129 -15.69 -19.76 7.96
N ASP A 130 -14.78 -18.78 7.90
CA ASP A 130 -14.14 -18.20 9.08
C ASP A 130 -15.13 -17.40 9.97
N LEU A 131 -16.13 -16.74 9.37
CA LEU A 131 -17.20 -16.05 10.12
C LEU A 131 -18.07 -17.01 10.94
N ARG A 132 -18.14 -18.30 10.58
CA ARG A 132 -18.90 -19.33 11.30
C ARG A 132 -18.14 -19.95 12.48
N LYS A 133 -16.84 -19.68 12.64
CA LYS A 133 -16.04 -20.19 13.78
C LYS A 133 -16.61 -19.72 15.11
N HIS A 134 -16.39 -20.48 16.18
CA HIS A 134 -16.74 -20.05 17.54
C HIS A 134 -15.77 -18.97 18.03
N GLY A 135 -16.12 -18.28 19.13
CA GLY A 135 -15.25 -17.24 19.70
C GLY A 135 -15.05 -16.00 18.81
N LEU A 136 -13.95 -15.29 19.07
CA LEU A 136 -13.38 -14.19 18.28
C LEU A 136 -11.92 -14.53 17.95
N SER A 137 -11.71 -15.64 17.23
CA SER A 137 -10.37 -16.02 16.78
C SER A 137 -9.80 -14.99 15.79
N ARG A 138 -8.48 -14.99 15.62
CA ARG A 138 -7.78 -14.16 14.64
C ARG A 138 -8.38 -14.26 13.24
N GLU A 139 -8.68 -15.46 12.75
CA GLU A 139 -9.29 -15.64 11.41
C GLU A 139 -10.68 -15.05 11.31
N LYS A 140 -11.48 -15.16 12.38
CA LYS A 140 -12.84 -14.61 12.39
C LYS A 140 -12.84 -13.08 12.37
N VAL A 141 -11.91 -12.47 13.09
CA VAL A 141 -11.71 -11.01 13.06
C VAL A 141 -11.20 -10.56 11.70
N MET A 142 -10.23 -11.26 11.10
CA MET A 142 -9.78 -10.99 9.73
C MET A 142 -10.91 -11.13 8.71
N ALA A 143 -11.74 -12.17 8.81
CA ALA A 143 -12.89 -12.37 7.94
C ALA A 143 -13.93 -11.26 8.11
N THR A 144 -14.13 -10.76 9.33
CA THR A 144 -14.98 -9.59 9.61
C THR A 144 -14.44 -8.34 8.93
N ILE A 145 -13.13 -8.09 9.04
CA ILE A 145 -12.45 -6.96 8.37
C ILE A 145 -12.60 -7.08 6.85
N VAL A 146 -12.34 -8.24 6.25
CA VAL A 146 -12.47 -8.46 4.80
C VAL A 146 -13.91 -8.22 4.34
N ARG A 147 -14.89 -8.70 5.10
CA ARG A 147 -16.31 -8.46 4.79
C ARG A 147 -16.68 -6.98 4.89
N LEU A 148 -16.15 -6.26 5.89
CA LEU A 148 -16.35 -4.82 6.01
C LEU A 148 -15.64 -4.04 4.89
N LEU A 149 -14.47 -4.47 4.41
CA LEU A 149 -13.82 -3.86 3.25
C LEU A 149 -14.74 -3.93 2.02
N GLU A 150 -15.36 -5.09 1.79
CA GLU A 150 -16.27 -5.32 0.66
C GLU A 150 -17.54 -4.46 0.76
N THR A 151 -18.11 -4.29 1.96
CA THR A 151 -19.39 -3.58 2.12
C THR A 151 -19.26 -2.07 2.33
N THR A 152 -18.15 -1.61 2.90
CA THR A 152 -17.95 -0.19 3.26
C THR A 152 -17.00 0.55 2.34
N LEU A 153 -16.13 -0.17 1.61
CA LEU A 153 -15.04 0.38 0.80
C LEU A 153 -14.06 1.28 1.59
N ILE A 154 -14.07 1.17 2.93
CA ILE A 154 -13.11 1.87 3.79
C ILE A 154 -11.71 1.36 3.45
N ARG A 155 -10.74 2.27 3.39
CA ARG A 155 -9.34 1.90 3.18
C ARG A 155 -8.86 1.05 4.34
N VAL A 156 -8.03 0.03 4.06
CA VAL A 156 -7.46 -0.86 5.08
C VAL A 156 -6.88 -0.06 6.26
N GLY A 157 -6.06 0.96 6.01
CA GLY A 157 -5.39 1.74 7.06
C GLY A 157 -3.95 1.25 7.27
N ASN A 158 -3.16 2.07 7.96
CA ASN A 158 -1.78 1.76 8.34
C ASN A 158 -1.48 2.51 9.64
N ASP A 159 -1.00 1.79 10.65
CA ASP A 159 -0.78 2.29 12.01
C ASP A 159 0.17 3.49 12.06
N GLU A 160 1.24 3.46 11.26
CA GLU A 160 2.22 4.55 11.18
C GLU A 160 1.55 5.85 10.73
N TYR A 161 0.63 5.76 9.76
CA TYR A 161 -0.12 6.93 9.28
C TYR A 161 -1.19 7.39 10.25
N ALA A 162 -1.81 6.48 11.00
CA ALA A 162 -2.85 6.79 11.96
C ALA A 162 -2.28 7.61 13.13
N GLN A 163 -1.15 7.19 13.69
CA GLN A 163 -0.49 7.89 14.80
C GLN A 163 0.03 9.28 14.37
N GLN A 164 0.67 9.38 13.20
CA GLN A 164 1.30 10.64 12.76
C GLN A 164 0.31 11.69 12.24
N ASN A 165 -0.84 11.28 11.69
CA ASN A 165 -1.75 12.21 10.98
C ASN A 165 -3.16 12.29 11.59
N GLY A 166 -3.46 11.52 12.65
CA GLY A 166 -4.82 11.40 13.19
C GLY A 166 -5.82 10.97 12.12
N SER A 167 -5.40 10.12 11.19
CA SER A 167 -6.19 9.68 10.03
C SER A 167 -6.32 8.16 10.06
N TYR A 168 -7.54 7.65 10.11
CA TYR A 168 -7.83 6.24 10.34
C TYR A 168 -8.27 5.53 9.04
N GLY A 169 -7.91 4.26 8.93
CA GLY A 169 -8.55 3.27 8.07
C GLY A 169 -9.10 2.10 8.91
N LEU A 170 -9.75 1.15 8.25
CA LEU A 170 -10.53 0.07 8.87
C LEU A 170 -9.76 -0.65 9.99
N THR A 171 -8.53 -1.11 9.74
CA THR A 171 -7.71 -1.84 10.72
C THR A 171 -7.17 -0.99 11.87
N THR A 172 -7.28 0.34 11.75
CA THR A 172 -6.79 1.32 12.74
C THR A 172 -7.93 2.04 13.46
N LEU A 173 -9.18 1.65 13.22
CA LEU A 173 -10.32 2.27 13.88
C LEU A 173 -10.28 2.00 15.39
N HIS A 174 -10.73 2.99 16.16
CA HIS A 174 -10.94 2.86 17.59
C HIS A 174 -12.43 2.63 17.88
N ASN A 175 -12.74 2.12 19.08
CA ASN A 175 -14.11 1.89 19.53
C ASN A 175 -15.00 3.13 19.40
N ARG A 176 -14.48 4.33 19.69
CA ARG A 176 -15.19 5.61 19.55
C ARG A 176 -15.63 5.96 18.12
N HIS A 177 -15.00 5.38 17.10
CA HIS A 177 -15.32 5.66 15.69
C HIS A 177 -16.52 4.86 15.21
N VAL A 178 -17.09 3.98 16.03
CA VAL A 178 -18.17 3.09 15.61
C VAL A 178 -19.32 3.10 16.61
N LYS A 179 -20.53 3.24 16.08
CA LYS A 179 -21.77 3.08 16.85
C LYS A 179 -22.54 1.90 16.30
N VAL A 180 -22.94 0.96 17.16
CA VAL A 180 -23.77 -0.18 16.77
C VAL A 180 -25.12 -0.09 17.47
N ARG A 181 -26.21 -0.05 16.70
CA ARG A 181 -27.59 -0.01 17.22
C ARG A 181 -28.42 -1.09 16.54
N GLY A 182 -28.87 -2.10 17.30
CA GLY A 182 -29.55 -3.26 16.71
C GLY A 182 -28.69 -3.92 15.63
N GLY A 183 -29.20 -3.95 14.39
CA GLY A 183 -28.49 -4.45 13.21
C GLY A 183 -27.80 -3.38 12.34
N GLN A 184 -27.76 -2.12 12.79
CA GLN A 184 -27.11 -1.02 12.11
C GLN A 184 -25.72 -0.73 12.72
N ILE A 185 -24.75 -0.45 11.86
CA ILE A 185 -23.42 0.03 12.23
C ILE A 185 -23.18 1.37 11.54
N THR A 186 -22.75 2.36 12.30
CA THR A 186 -22.33 3.68 11.81
C THR A 186 -20.85 3.87 12.11
N PHE A 187 -20.05 4.03 11.06
CA PHE A 187 -18.64 4.42 11.16
C PHE A 187 -18.51 5.93 11.01
N SER A 188 -17.84 6.60 11.95
CA SER A 188 -17.52 8.02 11.89
C SER A 188 -16.06 8.28 12.28
N PHE A 189 -15.25 8.71 11.32
CA PHE A 189 -13.82 8.94 11.52
C PHE A 189 -13.22 9.87 10.46
N LYS A 190 -12.08 10.47 10.81
CA LYS A 190 -11.23 11.22 9.88
C LYS A 190 -10.31 10.26 9.13
N GLY A 191 -10.42 10.19 7.82
CA GLY A 191 -9.64 9.30 6.95
C GLY A 191 -8.50 10.00 6.21
N LYS A 192 -8.03 9.37 5.12
CA LYS A 192 -6.91 9.86 4.30
C LYS A 192 -7.15 11.32 3.86
N SER A 193 -6.09 12.13 3.95
CA SER A 193 -6.10 13.57 3.65
C SER A 193 -7.05 14.38 4.53
N GLY A 194 -7.37 13.86 5.72
CA GLY A 194 -8.23 14.52 6.70
C GLY A 194 -9.72 14.56 6.34
N LYS A 195 -10.15 13.80 5.34
CA LYS A 195 -11.56 13.74 4.93
C LYS A 195 -12.40 13.04 6.00
N GLN A 196 -13.53 13.64 6.36
CA GLN A 196 -14.49 13.00 7.27
C GLN A 196 -15.26 11.90 6.53
N HIS A 197 -15.35 10.73 7.14
CA HIS A 197 -16.15 9.61 6.66
C HIS A 197 -17.27 9.34 7.66
N ASN A 198 -18.50 9.26 7.15
CA ASN A 198 -19.68 8.79 7.85
C ASN A 198 -20.33 7.71 6.98
N ILE A 199 -20.29 6.45 7.42
CA ILE A 199 -20.73 5.30 6.61
C ILE A 199 -21.67 4.45 7.45
N ASP A 200 -22.88 4.23 6.93
CA ASP A 200 -23.90 3.40 7.55
C ASP A 200 -24.04 2.07 6.80
N ILE A 201 -24.08 0.97 7.56
CA ILE A 201 -24.40 -0.34 7.04
C ILE A 201 -25.48 -1.01 7.90
N ARG A 202 -26.35 -1.78 7.26
CA ARG A 202 -27.37 -2.59 7.93
C ARG A 202 -27.10 -4.07 7.65
N ASP A 203 -26.49 -4.74 8.62
CA ASP A 203 -26.21 -6.17 8.59
C ASP A 203 -26.19 -6.68 10.04
N PRO A 204 -27.25 -7.37 10.50
CA PRO A 204 -27.34 -7.85 11.88
C PRO A 204 -26.19 -8.77 12.30
N ARG A 205 -25.63 -9.56 11.36
CA ARG A 205 -24.53 -10.48 11.65
C ARG A 205 -23.24 -9.70 11.87
N LEU A 206 -22.93 -8.74 10.99
CA LEU A 206 -21.78 -7.87 11.17
C LEU A 206 -21.93 -6.98 12.40
N ALA A 207 -23.13 -6.45 12.67
CA ALA A 207 -23.40 -5.62 13.85
C ALA A 207 -23.06 -6.38 15.14
N LYS A 208 -23.48 -7.65 15.23
CA LYS A 208 -23.13 -8.52 16.37
C LYS A 208 -21.62 -8.72 16.48
N LEU A 209 -20.92 -8.97 15.37
CA LEU A 209 -19.47 -9.19 15.40
C LEU A 209 -18.69 -7.93 15.79
N VAL A 210 -19.01 -6.79 15.17
CA VAL A 210 -18.39 -5.50 15.48
C VAL A 210 -18.63 -5.12 16.94
N ARG A 211 -19.84 -5.34 17.47
CA ARG A 211 -20.12 -5.12 18.90
C ARG A 211 -19.25 -5.99 19.80
N ARG A 212 -19.12 -7.28 19.50
CA ARG A 212 -18.23 -8.19 20.27
C ARG A 212 -16.77 -7.72 20.23
N CYS A 213 -16.31 -7.15 19.11
CA CYS A 213 -14.97 -6.59 19.06
C CYS A 213 -14.84 -5.30 19.91
N GLN A 214 -15.88 -4.46 20.00
CA GLN A 214 -15.90 -3.28 20.88
C GLN A 214 -15.88 -3.64 22.38
N GLU A 215 -16.37 -4.82 22.73
CA GLU A 215 -16.40 -5.33 24.11
C GLU A 215 -15.02 -5.85 24.57
N LEU A 216 -14.07 -6.06 23.65
CA LEU A 216 -12.70 -6.42 24.01
C LEU A 216 -11.98 -5.25 24.69
N PRO A 217 -11.07 -5.52 25.65
CA PRO A 217 -10.31 -4.48 26.31
C PRO A 217 -9.40 -3.74 25.32
N GLY A 218 -9.29 -2.42 25.51
CA GLY A 218 -8.43 -1.55 24.71
C GLY A 218 -9.21 -0.51 23.90
N GLN A 219 -8.46 0.30 23.15
CA GLN A 219 -9.04 1.38 22.34
C GLN A 219 -9.34 0.96 20.91
N ASN A 220 -8.60 -0.01 20.37
CA ASN A 220 -8.72 -0.48 19.00
C ASN A 220 -10.02 -1.26 18.81
N LEU A 221 -10.69 -1.02 17.67
CA LEU A 221 -11.95 -1.68 17.34
C LEU A 221 -11.77 -3.17 17.07
N PHE A 222 -10.67 -3.55 16.42
CA PHE A 222 -10.41 -4.93 16.04
C PHE A 222 -9.31 -5.51 16.91
N GLY A 223 -9.70 -6.40 17.82
CA GLY A 223 -8.84 -7.32 18.55
C GLY A 223 -9.37 -8.74 18.42
N TYR A 224 -8.57 -9.72 18.79
CA TYR A 224 -8.97 -11.12 18.90
C TYR A 224 -8.57 -11.65 20.28
N ALA A 225 -9.30 -12.63 20.77
CA ALA A 225 -8.93 -13.39 21.95
C ALA A 225 -8.37 -14.72 21.46
N ASP A 226 -7.11 -15.01 21.79
CA ASP A 226 -6.57 -16.35 21.62
C ASP A 226 -7.15 -17.24 22.73
N GLU A 227 -7.65 -18.42 22.37
CA GLU A 227 -7.90 -19.47 23.35
C GLU A 227 -6.54 -19.88 23.90
N ALA A 228 -6.29 -19.58 25.17
CA ALA A 228 -5.13 -20.09 25.91
C ALA A 228 -5.26 -21.60 26.12
#